data_AF-R1EJS6-F1
#
_entry.id   AF-R1EJS6-F1
#
_cell.length_a   1.000
_cell.length_b   1.000
_cell.length_c   1.000
_cell.angle_alpha   90.00
_cell.angle_beta   90.00
_cell.angle_gamma   90.00
#
_symmetry.space_group_name_H-M   'P 1'
#
loop_
_entity.id
_entity.type
_entity.pdbx_description
1 polymer ?
#
loop_
_entity_poly.entity_id
_entity_poly.type
_entity_poly.pdbx_seq_one_letter_code
_entity_poly.pdbx_strand_id
1 'polypeptide(L)'
;MGAFAHCPFITTVTFPAGLTSIGPSAFHLCSSLTHVTLPAGLTFIGEASFFRCASLTRVTFSAGLTSISSAAFAGCSALSSATLPAGLTFIGDCAFDRCSALTTVTLPAGLTSIGDAAFEGCPSLASVTVPTTCEIGAAFDPTTTGCSSLSSIDLPASLTAINNHAFRRCSALSSVTLPAGLTSIGMGAFAHCPFITTVTFPAGLTSIGPSAFHLCSSLNHVTLPAGLTFIGEAAFFRCASLTRVTFPAGLTSISCAVFSGCSALARVILPAGLTSIGDCAFDACEALGSVTLPASLTSIGEAAFEGCPSLASVTVPTTSEIGDAAFDPTTTVTLDVGGWQVVVTDGHVVLPEGMTHLPDKAFQDRTSLVSVAFPRSLASIGSSAFEGCSSLSSIDLPASLTAINNHAFRRCSALSSVTLPAGLTSIGMGAFAHCPFITTVTFPAGLTSIGPSAFHLCSSLTHVTLPAGLTFIGEAAFFRCSSLTRVAFPAGLTSISCAVFSGCSALARVILPAGLTSIGDCAFDACEALGSVTLPASLTSIGEAAFEGCPSLASVTVPTT
;
A
#
# COMPACT_ATOMS: atom_id res chain seq x y z
N MET A 1 -12.04 47.89 13.60
CA MET A 1 -13.18 48.50 12.87
C MET A 1 -12.61 49.32 11.73
N GLY A 2 -13.09 49.11 10.49
CA GLY A 2 -12.64 49.88 9.33
C GLY A 2 -13.23 51.28 9.30
N ALA A 3 -12.51 52.23 8.69
CA ALA A 3 -12.85 53.66 8.73
C ALA A 3 -14.24 54.00 8.15
N PHE A 4 -14.67 53.28 7.11
CA PHE A 4 -15.96 53.45 6.42
C PHE A 4 -16.71 52.12 6.26
N ALA A 5 -16.41 51.14 7.11
CA ALA A 5 -17.08 49.83 7.06
C ALA A 5 -18.60 49.98 7.25
N HIS A 6 -19.38 49.18 6.53
CA HIS A 6 -20.85 49.17 6.55
C HIS A 6 -21.49 50.52 6.20
N CYS A 7 -20.89 51.29 5.29
CA CYS A 7 -21.47 52.51 4.74
C CYS A 7 -22.10 52.22 3.35
N PRO A 8 -23.34 51.68 3.28
CA PRO A 8 -23.91 51.17 2.03
C PRO A 8 -24.28 52.25 1.02
N PHE A 9 -24.31 53.53 1.42
CA PHE A 9 -24.74 54.65 0.56
C PHE A 9 -23.57 55.42 -0.07
N ILE A 10 -22.31 55.09 0.25
CA ILE A 10 -21.15 55.71 -0.40
C ILE A 10 -21.10 55.23 -1.86
N THR A 11 -21.27 56.16 -2.80
CA THR A 11 -21.24 55.87 -4.25
C THR A 11 -19.89 56.17 -4.90
N THR A 12 -19.13 57.12 -4.33
CA THR A 12 -17.81 57.57 -4.79
C THR A 12 -16.93 57.97 -3.62
N VAL A 13 -15.61 57.85 -3.77
CA VAL A 13 -14.61 58.29 -2.78
C VAL A 13 -13.49 59.05 -3.48
N THR A 14 -13.09 60.19 -2.92
CA THR A 14 -11.92 60.95 -3.36
C THR A 14 -10.83 60.84 -2.31
N PHE A 15 -9.67 60.31 -2.69
CA PHE A 15 -8.54 60.14 -1.77
C PHE A 15 -7.57 61.34 -1.84
N PRO A 16 -6.95 61.73 -0.73
CA PRO A 16 -5.91 62.76 -0.74
C PRO A 16 -4.65 62.25 -1.47
N ALA A 17 -3.96 63.13 -2.19
CA ALA A 17 -2.80 62.77 -3.02
C ALA A 17 -1.63 62.13 -2.23
N GLY A 18 -1.49 62.47 -0.96
CA GLY A 18 -0.44 61.94 -0.07
C GLY A 18 -0.79 60.62 0.63
N LEU A 19 -1.93 59.99 0.32
CA LEU A 19 -2.31 58.72 0.93
C LEU A 19 -1.41 57.57 0.43
N THR A 20 -0.75 56.89 1.36
CA THR A 20 0.19 55.80 1.06
C THR A 20 -0.36 54.41 1.31
N SER A 21 -1.38 54.25 2.17
CA SER A 21 -1.99 52.95 2.47
C SER A 21 -3.49 53.03 2.74
N ILE A 22 -4.20 51.95 2.44
CA ILE A 22 -5.60 51.70 2.87
C ILE A 22 -5.57 50.59 3.92
N GLY A 23 -6.06 50.88 5.11
CA GLY A 23 -6.06 49.91 6.22
C GLY A 23 -7.07 48.76 6.04
N PRO A 24 -6.97 47.72 6.89
CA PRO A 24 -7.89 46.59 6.86
C PRO A 24 -9.36 47.01 7.01
N SER A 25 -10.24 46.37 6.24
CA SER A 25 -11.70 46.59 6.26
C SER A 25 -12.16 48.02 6.00
N ALA A 26 -11.32 48.91 5.44
CA ALA A 26 -11.60 50.34 5.34
C ALA A 26 -12.95 50.69 4.67
N PHE A 27 -13.33 49.97 3.61
CA PHE A 27 -14.58 50.12 2.84
C PHE A 27 -15.39 48.81 2.82
N HIS A 28 -15.23 47.97 3.85
CA HIS A 28 -15.95 46.70 3.96
C HIS A 28 -17.47 46.93 3.86
N LEU A 29 -18.15 46.23 2.94
CA LEU A 29 -19.61 46.29 2.72
C LEU A 29 -20.13 47.67 2.26
N CYS A 30 -19.30 48.45 1.56
CA CYS A 30 -19.76 49.63 0.82
C CYS A 30 -20.47 49.23 -0.48
N SER A 31 -21.68 48.68 -0.37
CA SER A 31 -22.38 48.01 -1.47
C SER A 31 -22.82 48.92 -2.64
N SER A 32 -22.92 50.24 -2.47
CA SER A 32 -23.22 51.19 -3.55
C SER A 32 -21.98 51.83 -4.20
N LEU A 33 -20.77 51.51 -3.75
CA LEU A 33 -19.54 52.08 -4.30
C LEU A 33 -19.32 51.51 -5.70
N THR A 34 -19.35 52.36 -6.72
CA THR A 34 -19.36 51.92 -8.12
C THR A 34 -17.99 51.94 -8.78
N HIS A 35 -17.13 52.89 -8.40
CA HIS A 35 -15.80 53.07 -8.97
C HIS A 35 -14.84 53.65 -7.92
N VAL A 36 -13.58 53.23 -7.98
CA VAL A 36 -12.51 53.72 -7.10
C VAL A 36 -11.29 54.12 -7.93
N THR A 37 -10.72 55.29 -7.62
CA THR A 37 -9.41 55.73 -8.18
C THR A 37 -8.41 55.84 -7.06
N LEU A 38 -7.44 54.92 -7.02
CA LEU A 38 -6.41 54.90 -5.99
C LEU A 38 -5.33 55.96 -6.31
N PRO A 39 -4.87 56.75 -5.33
CA PRO A 39 -3.89 57.81 -5.57
C PRO A 39 -2.51 57.24 -5.92
N ALA A 40 -1.74 57.94 -6.76
CA ALA A 40 -0.49 57.43 -7.33
C ALA A 40 0.60 57.05 -6.31
N GLY A 41 0.56 57.62 -5.10
CA GLY A 41 1.48 57.30 -4.00
C GLY A 41 1.06 56.10 -3.15
N LEU A 42 -0.10 55.48 -3.44
CA LEU A 42 -0.60 54.34 -2.67
C LEU A 42 0.23 53.09 -2.97
N THR A 43 0.82 52.51 -1.93
CA THR A 43 1.68 51.31 -2.04
C THR A 43 1.02 50.05 -1.48
N PHE A 44 0.00 50.17 -0.63
CA PHE A 44 -0.58 49.05 0.12
C PHE A 44 -2.12 49.11 0.23
N ILE A 45 -2.78 47.99 -0.06
CA ILE A 45 -4.20 47.73 0.22
C ILE A 45 -4.31 46.62 1.25
N GLY A 46 -4.91 46.92 2.40
CA GLY A 46 -5.04 46.02 3.54
C GLY A 46 -6.09 44.92 3.37
N GLU A 47 -6.10 44.02 4.33
CA GLU A 47 -7.00 42.86 4.37
C GLU A 47 -8.47 43.30 4.32
N ALA A 48 -9.26 42.67 3.45
CA ALA A 48 -10.69 42.94 3.31
C ALA A 48 -11.06 44.42 3.06
N SER A 49 -10.14 45.26 2.58
CA SER A 49 -10.37 46.71 2.46
C SER A 49 -11.58 47.10 1.62
N PHE A 50 -11.92 46.35 0.56
CA PHE A 50 -13.11 46.53 -0.29
C PHE A 50 -14.01 45.29 -0.29
N PHE A 51 -13.97 44.47 0.77
CA PHE A 51 -14.75 43.24 0.86
C PHE A 51 -16.26 43.49 0.65
N ARG A 52 -16.87 42.72 -0.26
CA ARG A 52 -18.30 42.79 -0.64
C ARG A 52 -18.77 44.18 -1.08
N CYS A 53 -17.91 44.96 -1.75
CA CYS A 53 -18.35 46.12 -2.52
C CYS A 53 -19.05 45.67 -3.81
N ALA A 54 -20.25 45.11 -3.68
CA ALA A 54 -20.93 44.35 -4.75
C ALA A 54 -21.20 45.16 -6.03
N SER A 55 -21.37 46.49 -5.94
CA SER A 55 -21.59 47.36 -7.11
C SER A 55 -20.29 47.90 -7.74
N LEU A 56 -19.11 47.53 -7.22
CA LEU A 56 -17.83 48.05 -7.69
C LEU A 56 -17.49 47.47 -9.07
N THR A 57 -17.65 48.29 -10.11
CA THR A 57 -17.46 47.88 -11.51
C THR A 57 -16.04 48.08 -12.01
N ARG A 58 -15.30 49.06 -11.44
CA ARG A 58 -13.96 49.45 -11.88
C ARG A 58 -13.11 49.96 -10.73
N VAL A 59 -11.86 49.50 -10.70
CA VAL A 59 -10.80 50.03 -9.82
C VAL A 59 -9.66 50.54 -10.71
N THR A 60 -9.27 51.78 -10.52
CA THR A 60 -8.03 52.33 -11.10
C THR A 60 -6.93 52.18 -10.08
N PHE A 61 -6.04 51.21 -10.30
CA PHE A 61 -4.95 50.91 -9.38
C PHE A 61 -3.83 51.94 -9.44
N SER A 62 -3.15 52.15 -8.31
CA SER A 62 -1.97 53.02 -8.20
C SER A 62 -0.77 52.37 -8.90
N ALA A 63 -0.01 53.14 -9.68
CA ALA A 63 1.23 52.66 -10.29
C ALA A 63 2.30 52.25 -9.24
N GLY A 64 2.25 52.82 -8.03
CA GLY A 64 3.14 52.49 -6.92
C GLY A 64 2.68 51.32 -6.03
N LEU A 65 1.54 50.68 -6.34
CA LEU A 65 1.01 49.58 -5.54
C LEU A 65 1.90 48.35 -5.63
N THR A 66 2.40 47.87 -4.50
CA THR A 66 3.29 46.69 -4.43
C THR A 66 2.58 45.45 -3.90
N SER A 67 1.49 45.60 -3.12
CA SER A 67 0.78 44.47 -2.52
C SER A 67 -0.74 44.67 -2.45
N ILE A 68 -1.48 43.61 -2.77
CA ILE A 68 -2.92 43.45 -2.49
C ILE A 68 -3.06 42.36 -1.43
N SER A 69 -3.54 42.70 -0.24
CA SER A 69 -3.69 41.75 0.88
C SER A 69 -4.88 40.82 0.71
N SER A 70 -4.98 39.83 1.60
CA SER A 70 -6.03 38.82 1.58
C SER A 70 -7.44 39.42 1.59
N ALA A 71 -8.34 38.83 0.82
CA ALA A 71 -9.74 39.23 0.65
C ALA A 71 -9.99 40.71 0.27
N ALA A 72 -8.96 41.45 -0.18
CA ALA A 72 -9.05 42.89 -0.40
C ALA A 72 -10.21 43.32 -1.30
N PHE A 73 -10.51 42.56 -2.34
CA PHE A 73 -11.64 42.77 -3.27
C PHE A 73 -12.62 41.60 -3.31
N ALA A 74 -12.56 40.68 -2.34
CA ALA A 74 -13.45 39.52 -2.33
C ALA A 74 -14.93 39.95 -2.29
N GLY A 75 -15.77 39.34 -3.11
CA GLY A 75 -17.19 39.64 -3.25
C GLY A 75 -17.51 40.92 -4.02
N CYS A 76 -16.54 41.54 -4.71
CA CYS A 76 -16.81 42.61 -5.69
C CYS A 76 -17.42 42.00 -6.97
N SER A 77 -18.67 41.53 -6.88
CA SER A 77 -19.32 40.70 -7.89
C SER A 77 -19.57 41.40 -9.23
N ALA A 78 -19.62 42.75 -9.26
CA ALA A 78 -19.75 43.54 -10.48
C ALA A 78 -18.40 43.95 -11.13
N LEU A 79 -17.25 43.61 -10.51
CA LEU A 79 -15.93 43.98 -11.03
C LEU A 79 -15.66 43.21 -12.33
N SER A 80 -15.64 43.93 -13.45
CA SER A 80 -15.59 43.31 -14.79
C SER A 80 -14.17 43.04 -15.30
N SER A 81 -13.20 43.86 -14.87
CA SER A 81 -11.79 43.77 -15.24
C SER A 81 -10.91 44.33 -14.12
N ALA A 82 -9.70 43.78 -14.00
CA ALA A 82 -8.66 44.27 -13.11
C ALA A 82 -7.33 44.34 -13.88
N THR A 83 -6.88 45.56 -14.20
CA THR A 83 -5.53 45.80 -14.75
C THR A 83 -4.59 46.09 -13.60
N LEU A 84 -3.81 45.09 -13.20
CA LEU A 84 -2.91 45.21 -12.05
C LEU A 84 -1.63 45.97 -12.44
N PRO A 85 -1.10 46.84 -11.54
CA PRO A 85 0.03 47.71 -11.86
C PRO A 85 1.34 46.93 -11.94
N ALA A 86 2.27 47.37 -12.79
CA ALA A 86 3.53 46.67 -13.08
C ALA A 86 4.42 46.41 -11.84
N GLY A 87 4.33 47.26 -10.81
CA GLY A 87 5.09 47.16 -9.56
C GLY A 87 4.50 46.21 -8.51
N LEU A 88 3.34 45.59 -8.78
CA LEU A 88 2.70 44.67 -7.85
C LEU A 88 3.48 43.36 -7.76
N THR A 89 3.92 42.99 -6.55
CA THR A 89 4.68 41.77 -6.30
C THR A 89 3.85 40.68 -5.63
N PHE A 90 2.75 41.03 -4.95
CA PHE A 90 1.98 40.10 -4.12
C PHE A 90 0.46 40.25 -4.28
N ILE A 91 -0.24 39.12 -4.49
CA ILE A 91 -1.70 38.99 -4.37
C ILE A 91 -1.99 37.99 -3.25
N GLY A 92 -2.68 38.42 -2.19
CA GLY A 92 -3.01 37.59 -1.04
C GLY A 92 -4.17 36.62 -1.26
N ASP A 93 -4.40 35.77 -0.26
CA ASP A 93 -5.44 34.74 -0.30
C ASP A 93 -6.83 35.34 -0.50
N CYS A 94 -7.65 34.73 -1.34
CA CYS A 94 -9.00 35.19 -1.66
C CYS A 94 -9.08 36.64 -2.18
N ALA A 95 -7.98 37.27 -2.63
CA ALA A 95 -7.94 38.70 -2.93
C ALA A 95 -9.05 39.18 -3.89
N PHE A 96 -9.43 38.36 -4.86
CA PHE A 96 -10.54 38.59 -5.81
C PHE A 96 -11.59 37.45 -5.76
N ASP A 97 -11.72 36.76 -4.63
CA ASP A 97 -12.73 35.70 -4.45
C ASP A 97 -14.15 36.21 -4.80
N ARG A 98 -14.96 35.42 -5.49
CA ARG A 98 -16.34 35.74 -5.89
C ARG A 98 -16.50 37.04 -6.70
N CYS A 99 -15.47 37.46 -7.44
CA CYS A 99 -15.59 38.51 -8.46
C CYS A 99 -16.27 37.94 -9.73
N SER A 100 -17.59 37.69 -9.65
CA SER A 100 -18.33 36.91 -10.65
C SER A 100 -18.37 37.49 -12.07
N ALA A 101 -18.26 38.81 -12.21
CA ALA A 101 -18.21 39.50 -13.49
C ALA A 101 -16.80 39.60 -14.10
N LEU A 102 -15.76 39.15 -13.39
CA LEU A 102 -14.37 39.34 -13.80
C LEU A 102 -14.05 38.43 -14.99
N THR A 103 -13.84 39.05 -16.16
CA THR A 103 -13.63 38.33 -17.43
C THR A 103 -12.15 38.16 -17.78
N THR A 104 -11.35 39.17 -17.44
CA THR A 104 -9.91 39.21 -17.74
C THR A 104 -9.15 39.79 -16.57
N VAL A 105 -8.01 39.19 -16.25
CA VAL A 105 -7.02 39.72 -15.31
C VAL A 105 -5.67 39.70 -16.00
N THR A 106 -5.01 40.86 -16.06
CA THR A 106 -3.63 40.97 -16.52
C THR A 106 -2.73 41.03 -15.30
N LEU A 107 -2.01 39.94 -15.04
CA LEU A 107 -1.04 39.88 -13.94
C LEU A 107 0.27 40.57 -14.37
N PRO A 108 0.91 41.35 -13.49
CA PRO A 108 2.09 42.14 -13.83
C PRO A 108 3.38 41.31 -13.81
N ALA A 109 4.32 41.61 -14.71
CA ALA A 109 5.56 40.83 -14.90
C ALA A 109 6.38 40.59 -13.61
N GLY A 110 6.33 41.51 -12.64
CA GLY A 110 7.05 41.44 -11.36
C GLY A 110 6.33 40.69 -10.24
N LEU A 111 5.17 40.07 -10.49
CA LEU A 111 4.44 39.31 -9.48
C LEU A 111 5.24 38.08 -9.03
N THR A 112 5.47 37.95 -7.72
CA THR A 112 6.22 36.83 -7.13
C THR A 112 5.32 35.75 -6.56
N SER A 113 4.09 36.08 -6.14
CA SER A 113 3.16 35.07 -5.61
C SER A 113 1.68 35.43 -5.79
N ILE A 114 0.87 34.39 -5.98
CA ILE A 114 -0.60 34.43 -5.94
C ILE A 114 -1.05 33.52 -4.79
N GLY A 115 -1.76 34.10 -3.83
CA GLY A 115 -2.31 33.41 -2.67
C GLY A 115 -3.41 32.40 -3.01
N ASP A 116 -3.76 31.60 -2.02
CA ASP A 116 -4.77 30.55 -2.15
C ASP A 116 -6.15 31.15 -2.42
N ALA A 117 -6.93 30.53 -3.31
CA ALA A 117 -8.25 30.98 -3.73
C ALA A 117 -8.32 32.44 -4.22
N ALA A 118 -7.19 33.05 -4.62
CA ALA A 118 -7.13 34.46 -5.02
C ALA A 118 -8.16 34.85 -6.09
N PHE A 119 -8.56 33.91 -6.96
CA PHE A 119 -9.59 34.08 -7.99
C PHE A 119 -10.69 32.99 -7.90
N GLU A 120 -10.92 32.41 -6.71
CA GLU A 120 -12.06 31.52 -6.49
C GLU A 120 -13.38 32.25 -6.81
N GLY A 121 -14.41 31.53 -7.25
CA GLY A 121 -15.71 32.14 -7.56
C GLY A 121 -15.73 33.15 -8.71
N CYS A 122 -14.74 33.13 -9.61
CA CYS A 122 -14.70 33.97 -10.83
C CYS A 122 -15.12 33.18 -12.10
N PRO A 123 -16.38 32.74 -12.26
CA PRO A 123 -16.81 31.86 -13.36
C PRO A 123 -16.66 32.47 -14.76
N SER A 124 -16.59 33.80 -14.89
CA SER A 124 -16.45 34.50 -16.17
C SER A 124 -15.00 34.65 -16.64
N LEU A 125 -14.01 34.29 -15.80
CA LEU A 125 -12.60 34.46 -16.11
C LEU A 125 -12.17 33.48 -17.20
N ALA A 126 -11.88 34.00 -18.40
CA ALA A 126 -11.67 33.17 -19.60
C ALA A 126 -10.20 32.91 -19.93
N SER A 127 -9.32 33.84 -19.57
CA SER A 127 -7.87 33.78 -19.84
C SER A 127 -7.08 34.47 -18.73
N VAL A 128 -5.95 33.87 -18.34
CA VAL A 128 -4.98 34.45 -17.40
C VAL A 128 -3.58 34.25 -17.97
N THR A 129 -2.78 35.32 -17.97
CA THR A 129 -1.34 35.27 -18.26
C THR A 129 -0.59 35.31 -16.93
N VAL A 130 0.22 34.28 -16.64
CA VAL A 130 0.97 34.21 -15.39
C VAL A 130 2.40 34.77 -15.56
N PRO A 131 2.85 35.72 -14.72
CA PRO A 131 4.16 36.39 -14.83
C PRO A 131 5.35 35.47 -14.59
N THR A 132 6.50 35.79 -15.19
CA THR A 132 7.66 34.89 -15.24
C THR A 132 8.12 34.36 -13.88
N THR A 133 8.06 35.17 -12.82
CA THR A 133 8.65 34.90 -11.49
C THR A 133 7.65 34.40 -10.45
N CYS A 134 6.44 34.02 -10.86
CA CYS A 134 5.33 33.84 -9.94
C CYS A 134 5.21 32.41 -9.40
N GLU A 135 5.15 32.24 -8.08
CA GLU A 135 4.63 31.04 -7.42
C GLU A 135 3.09 31.05 -7.42
N ILE A 136 2.47 29.95 -7.85
CA ILE A 136 1.02 29.84 -7.99
C ILE A 136 0.46 29.00 -6.83
N GLY A 137 -0.22 29.63 -5.85
CA GLY A 137 -1.01 28.97 -4.80
C GLY A 137 -2.27 28.26 -5.33
N ALA A 138 -3.19 27.89 -4.44
CA ALA A 138 -4.51 27.31 -4.76
C ALA A 138 -5.48 28.31 -5.41
N ALA A 139 -4.98 29.17 -6.28
CA ALA A 139 -5.60 30.43 -6.69
C ALA A 139 -6.96 30.27 -7.39
N PHE A 140 -7.23 29.11 -8.00
CA PHE A 140 -8.43 28.85 -8.78
C PHE A 140 -9.27 27.67 -8.25
N ASP A 141 -9.09 27.22 -6.98
CA ASP A 141 -9.86 26.10 -6.40
C ASP A 141 -11.37 26.42 -6.32
N PRO A 142 -12.26 25.60 -6.91
CA PRO A 142 -13.68 25.88 -7.02
C PRO A 142 -14.55 24.85 -6.30
N THR A 143 -14.22 24.49 -5.06
CA THR A 143 -15.13 23.72 -4.20
C THR A 143 -16.55 24.32 -4.13
N THR A 144 -16.71 25.60 -4.50
CA THR A 144 -17.99 26.32 -4.54
C THR A 144 -18.37 27.05 -5.85
N THR A 145 -17.81 26.71 -7.04
CA THR A 145 -18.12 27.17 -8.45
C THR A 145 -17.17 28.15 -9.20
N GLY A 146 -15.87 28.27 -8.84
CA GLY A 146 -14.91 29.16 -9.51
C GLY A 146 -14.34 28.71 -10.88
N CYS A 147 -14.04 29.69 -11.76
CA CYS A 147 -13.31 29.63 -13.04
C CYS A 147 -13.75 28.59 -14.10
N SER A 148 -15.05 28.34 -14.25
CA SER A 148 -15.59 27.41 -15.26
C SER A 148 -15.32 27.79 -16.72
N SER A 149 -15.00 29.06 -17.01
CA SER A 149 -14.74 29.55 -18.38
C SER A 149 -13.25 29.61 -18.76
N LEU A 150 -12.33 29.29 -17.84
CA LEU A 150 -10.89 29.36 -18.09
C LEU A 150 -10.48 28.27 -19.08
N SER A 151 -10.25 28.66 -20.33
CA SER A 151 -9.99 27.72 -21.44
C SER A 151 -8.51 27.60 -21.80
N SER A 152 -7.73 28.64 -21.53
CA SER A 152 -6.28 28.69 -21.77
C SER A 152 -5.56 29.32 -20.60
N ILE A 153 -4.37 28.81 -20.31
CA ILE A 153 -3.43 29.40 -19.37
C ILE A 153 -2.03 29.40 -19.95
N ASP A 154 -1.38 30.56 -19.91
CA ASP A 154 0.02 30.70 -20.26
C ASP A 154 0.87 30.68 -18.99
N LEU A 155 1.51 29.54 -18.75
CA LEU A 155 2.44 29.34 -17.63
C LEU A 155 3.85 29.82 -17.99
N PRO A 156 4.55 30.48 -17.08
CA PRO A 156 5.86 31.03 -17.35
C PRO A 156 6.97 29.97 -17.35
N ALA A 157 7.99 30.16 -18.18
CA ALA A 157 9.12 29.24 -18.30
C ALA A 157 9.93 29.05 -17.00
N SER A 158 9.89 30.02 -16.07
CA SER A 158 10.64 29.95 -14.81
C SER A 158 9.85 29.37 -13.63
N LEU A 159 8.59 28.96 -13.84
CA LEU A 159 7.78 28.28 -12.82
C LEU A 159 8.43 26.95 -12.42
N THR A 160 8.72 26.79 -11.14
CA THR A 160 9.36 25.58 -10.58
C THR A 160 8.38 24.64 -9.90
N ALA A 161 7.20 25.12 -9.48
CA ALA A 161 6.15 24.32 -8.85
C ALA A 161 4.74 24.86 -9.19
N ILE A 162 3.76 23.95 -9.26
CA ILE A 162 2.33 24.28 -9.25
C ILE A 162 1.79 23.80 -7.90
N ASN A 163 1.25 24.68 -7.05
CA ASN A 163 0.82 24.27 -5.71
C ASN A 163 -0.51 23.51 -5.73
N ASN A 164 -0.93 23.08 -4.54
CA ASN A 164 -2.15 22.32 -4.34
C ASN A 164 -3.36 23.09 -4.88
N HIS A 165 -4.26 22.38 -5.58
CA HIS A 165 -5.53 22.87 -6.09
C HIS A 165 -5.47 24.08 -7.04
N ALA A 166 -4.27 24.46 -7.52
CA ALA A 166 -4.04 25.67 -8.31
C ALA A 166 -5.08 25.85 -9.42
N PHE A 167 -5.36 24.83 -10.22
CA PHE A 167 -6.29 24.84 -11.36
C PHE A 167 -7.42 23.81 -11.24
N ARG A 168 -7.80 23.46 -10.01
CA ARG A 168 -8.90 22.51 -9.79
C ARG A 168 -10.20 23.01 -10.46
N ARG A 169 -11.03 22.08 -10.96
CA ARG A 169 -12.25 22.28 -11.77
C ARG A 169 -12.24 23.44 -12.78
N CYS A 170 -11.10 23.74 -13.39
CA CYS A 170 -11.05 24.61 -14.58
C CYS A 170 -11.72 23.86 -15.75
N SER A 171 -13.05 23.86 -15.76
CA SER A 171 -13.89 22.97 -16.56
C SER A 171 -13.98 23.34 -18.04
N ALA A 172 -13.28 24.37 -18.49
CA ALA A 172 -13.10 24.68 -19.90
C ALA A 172 -11.66 24.45 -20.37
N LEU A 173 -10.75 24.14 -19.45
CA LEU A 173 -9.33 23.99 -19.74
C LEU A 173 -9.09 22.71 -20.54
N SER A 174 -8.68 22.85 -21.79
CA SER A 174 -8.54 21.74 -22.74
C SER A 174 -7.11 21.23 -22.91
N SER A 175 -6.12 22.06 -22.58
CA SER A 175 -4.69 21.76 -22.70
C SER A 175 -3.89 22.61 -21.74
N VAL A 176 -2.79 22.04 -21.23
CA VAL A 176 -1.83 22.77 -20.39
C VAL A 176 -0.43 22.46 -20.89
N THR A 177 0.34 23.49 -21.22
CA THR A 177 1.77 23.37 -21.51
C THR A 177 2.54 23.61 -20.22
N LEU A 178 3.13 22.55 -19.66
CA LEU A 178 3.93 22.66 -18.45
C LEU A 178 5.35 23.17 -18.79
N PRO A 179 5.90 24.11 -18.01
CA PRO A 179 7.22 24.69 -18.28
C PRO A 179 8.36 23.71 -18.00
N ALA A 180 9.46 23.81 -18.74
CA ALA A 180 10.58 22.87 -18.67
C ALA A 180 11.28 22.81 -17.30
N GLY A 181 11.24 23.90 -16.52
CA GLY A 181 11.82 23.99 -15.19
C GLY A 181 10.93 23.49 -14.05
N LEU A 182 9.70 23.02 -14.35
CA LEU A 182 8.76 22.54 -13.34
C LEU A 182 9.26 21.24 -12.71
N THR A 183 9.38 21.23 -11.39
CA THR A 183 9.87 20.10 -10.60
C THR A 183 8.76 19.38 -9.83
N SER A 184 7.66 20.06 -9.51
CA SER A 184 6.53 19.46 -8.78
C SER A 184 5.16 19.97 -9.23
N ILE A 185 4.16 19.08 -9.13
CA ILE A 185 2.73 19.38 -9.25
C ILE A 185 2.06 19.00 -7.93
N GLY A 186 1.36 19.94 -7.31
CA GLY A 186 0.72 19.78 -6.01
C GLY A 186 -0.53 18.92 -6.03
N MET A 187 -1.03 18.62 -4.83
CA MET A 187 -2.26 17.87 -4.60
C MET A 187 -3.43 18.51 -5.32
N GLY A 188 -4.17 17.73 -6.13
CA GLY A 188 -5.37 18.20 -6.80
C GLY A 188 -5.18 19.38 -7.75
N ALA A 189 -3.96 19.69 -8.19
CA ALA A 189 -3.62 20.87 -8.98
C ALA A 189 -4.46 21.04 -10.25
N PHE A 190 -4.83 19.95 -10.91
CA PHE A 190 -5.69 19.92 -12.11
C PHE A 190 -6.92 19.01 -11.91
N ALA A 191 -7.31 18.71 -10.67
CA ALA A 191 -8.43 17.81 -10.41
C ALA A 191 -9.72 18.36 -11.03
N HIS A 192 -10.58 17.49 -11.56
CA HIS A 192 -11.84 17.78 -12.24
C HIS A 192 -11.72 18.75 -13.42
N CYS A 193 -10.65 18.67 -14.21
CA CYS A 193 -10.55 19.37 -15.49
C CYS A 193 -10.95 18.41 -16.64
N PRO A 194 -12.26 18.19 -16.91
CA PRO A 194 -12.73 17.10 -17.74
C PRO A 194 -12.34 17.21 -19.22
N PHE A 195 -11.91 18.38 -19.70
CA PHE A 195 -11.55 18.60 -21.10
C PHE A 195 -10.04 18.57 -21.37
N ILE A 196 -9.19 18.43 -20.34
CA ILE A 196 -7.75 18.23 -20.56
C ILE A 196 -7.57 16.92 -21.32
N THR A 197 -7.11 17.00 -22.56
CA THR A 197 -6.91 15.83 -23.43
C THR A 197 -5.50 15.28 -23.35
N THR A 198 -4.52 16.16 -23.22
CA THR A 198 -3.09 15.81 -23.19
C THR A 198 -2.34 16.68 -22.18
N VAL A 199 -1.35 16.10 -21.52
CA VAL A 199 -0.40 16.83 -20.67
C VAL A 199 1.01 16.39 -21.04
N THR A 200 1.84 17.35 -21.41
CA THR A 200 3.27 17.10 -21.66
C THR A 200 4.03 17.38 -20.37
N PHE A 201 4.48 16.32 -19.69
CA PHE A 201 5.26 16.44 -18.47
C PHE A 201 6.73 16.79 -18.80
N PRO A 202 7.33 17.77 -18.09
CA PRO A 202 8.72 18.15 -18.32
C PRO A 202 9.68 17.12 -17.74
N ALA A 203 10.86 16.98 -18.35
CA ALA A 203 11.84 15.96 -17.98
C ALA A 203 12.36 16.09 -16.53
N GLY A 204 12.37 17.32 -15.98
CA GLY A 204 12.80 17.63 -14.62
C GLY A 204 11.74 17.42 -13.54
N LEU A 205 10.53 16.98 -13.89
CA LEU A 205 9.46 16.75 -12.92
C LEU A 205 9.78 15.52 -12.05
N THR A 206 9.82 15.72 -10.73
CA THR A 206 10.15 14.67 -9.75
C THR A 206 8.93 14.16 -9.01
N SER A 207 7.86 14.96 -8.91
CA SER A 207 6.67 14.59 -8.13
C SER A 207 5.35 15.05 -8.75
N ILE A 208 4.36 14.16 -8.69
CA ILE A 208 2.94 14.45 -8.94
C ILE A 208 2.18 14.19 -7.65
N GLY A 209 1.53 15.22 -7.12
CA GLY A 209 0.82 15.16 -5.84
C GLY A 209 -0.46 14.31 -5.87
N PRO A 210 -1.02 13.97 -4.71
CA PRO A 210 -2.26 13.19 -4.63
C PRO A 210 -3.40 13.87 -5.38
N SER A 211 -4.24 13.10 -6.07
CA SER A 211 -5.37 13.60 -6.85
C SER A 211 -5.04 14.66 -7.92
N ALA A 212 -3.76 14.88 -8.30
CA ALA A 212 -3.36 15.99 -9.18
C ALA A 212 -4.17 16.10 -10.48
N PHE A 213 -4.51 14.99 -11.11
CA PHE A 213 -5.32 14.90 -12.34
C PHE A 213 -6.61 14.08 -12.14
N HIS A 214 -7.08 13.93 -10.89
CA HIS A 214 -8.33 13.24 -10.56
C HIS A 214 -9.48 13.77 -11.44
N LEU A 215 -10.26 12.90 -12.10
CA LEU A 215 -11.41 13.24 -12.94
C LEU A 215 -11.06 14.13 -14.15
N CYS A 216 -9.83 14.04 -14.67
CA CYS A 216 -9.49 14.52 -16.01
C CYS A 216 -10.03 13.55 -17.07
N SER A 217 -11.35 13.49 -17.23
CA SER A 217 -12.04 12.41 -17.95
C SER A 217 -11.73 12.32 -19.44
N SER A 218 -11.20 13.37 -20.08
CA SER A 218 -10.77 13.36 -21.49
C SER A 218 -9.28 13.07 -21.69
N LEU A 219 -8.50 12.93 -20.62
CA LEU A 219 -7.05 12.70 -20.70
C LEU A 219 -6.80 11.33 -21.34
N ASN A 220 -6.24 11.30 -22.55
CA ASN A 220 -6.24 10.08 -23.35
C ASN A 220 -4.94 9.27 -23.26
N HIS A 221 -3.81 9.92 -22.96
CA HIS A 221 -2.52 9.29 -22.77
C HIS A 221 -1.66 10.08 -21.78
N VAL A 222 -0.81 9.36 -21.05
CA VAL A 222 0.15 9.95 -20.12
C VAL A 222 1.53 9.34 -20.36
N THR A 223 2.53 10.21 -20.49
CA THR A 223 3.94 9.81 -20.52
C THR A 223 4.62 10.39 -19.28
N LEU A 224 4.91 9.54 -18.30
CA LEU A 224 5.55 9.95 -17.06
C LEU A 224 7.06 10.18 -17.31
N PRO A 225 7.64 11.28 -16.82
CA PRO A 225 9.04 11.63 -17.09
C PRO A 225 10.01 10.72 -16.32
N ALA A 226 11.20 10.51 -16.88
CA ALA A 226 12.21 9.58 -16.34
C ALA A 226 12.66 9.92 -14.90
N GLY A 227 12.64 11.21 -14.54
CA GLY A 227 13.02 11.70 -13.20
C GLY A 227 11.90 11.59 -12.15
N LEU A 228 10.72 11.09 -12.51
CA LEU A 228 9.58 11.01 -11.60
C LEU A 228 9.81 9.91 -10.55
N THR A 229 9.89 10.31 -9.28
CA THR A 229 10.11 9.40 -8.15
C THR A 229 8.84 9.20 -7.31
N PHE A 230 7.84 10.09 -7.44
CA PHE A 230 6.63 10.05 -6.63
C PHE A 230 5.36 10.32 -7.45
N ILE A 231 4.38 9.43 -7.31
CA ILE A 231 3.00 9.60 -7.80
C ILE A 231 2.08 9.46 -6.59
N GLY A 232 1.41 10.55 -6.25
CA GLY A 232 0.51 10.60 -5.11
C GLY A 232 -0.75 9.73 -5.31
N GLU A 233 -1.38 9.37 -4.20
CA GLU A 233 -2.64 8.63 -4.17
C GLU A 233 -3.69 9.27 -5.09
N ALA A 234 -4.41 8.43 -5.84
CA ALA A 234 -5.49 8.87 -6.73
C ALA A 234 -5.08 9.91 -7.80
N ALA A 235 -3.78 10.08 -8.11
CA ALA A 235 -3.28 11.13 -9.00
C ALA A 235 -3.98 11.16 -10.37
N PHE A 236 -4.35 10.00 -10.93
CA PHE A 236 -5.09 9.88 -12.20
C PHE A 236 -6.45 9.17 -12.02
N PHE A 237 -7.03 9.22 -10.82
CA PHE A 237 -8.32 8.58 -10.52
C PHE A 237 -9.42 9.05 -11.48
N ARG A 238 -10.18 8.11 -12.04
CA ARG A 238 -11.26 8.32 -13.01
C ARG A 238 -10.88 9.17 -14.22
N CYS A 239 -9.64 9.04 -14.71
CA CYS A 239 -9.27 9.48 -16.05
C CYS A 239 -9.86 8.50 -17.08
N ALA A 240 -11.20 8.52 -17.25
CA ALA A 240 -11.94 7.48 -17.95
C ALA A 240 -11.52 7.26 -19.42
N SER A 241 -11.00 8.28 -20.11
CA SER A 241 -10.51 8.16 -21.49
C SER A 241 -9.04 7.71 -21.61
N LEU A 242 -8.35 7.45 -20.49
CA LEU A 242 -6.92 7.14 -20.49
C LEU A 242 -6.67 5.73 -21.05
N THR A 243 -6.17 5.67 -22.29
CA THR A 243 -5.94 4.40 -23.00
C THR A 243 -4.53 3.83 -22.79
N ARG A 244 -3.57 4.69 -22.46
CA ARG A 244 -2.15 4.32 -22.33
C ARG A 244 -1.43 5.17 -21.28
N VAL A 245 -0.64 4.48 -20.46
CA VAL A 245 0.33 5.07 -19.54
C VAL A 245 1.72 4.55 -19.87
N THR A 246 2.70 5.46 -19.97
CA THR A 246 4.12 5.09 -20.07
C THR A 246 4.79 5.40 -18.73
N PHE A 247 5.25 4.36 -18.05
CA PHE A 247 5.91 4.46 -16.74
C PHE A 247 7.41 4.77 -16.88
N PRO A 248 8.02 5.50 -15.92
CA PRO A 248 9.46 5.69 -15.90
C PRO A 248 10.16 4.41 -15.42
N ALA A 249 11.34 4.13 -15.99
CA ALA A 249 12.11 2.92 -15.66
C ALA A 249 12.54 2.86 -14.18
N GLY A 250 12.70 4.01 -13.52
CA GLY A 250 13.10 4.12 -12.11
C GLY A 250 11.96 4.09 -11.10
N LEU A 251 10.69 3.91 -11.54
CA LEU A 251 9.56 3.87 -10.62
C LEU A 251 9.56 2.56 -9.82
N THR A 252 9.60 2.66 -8.49
CA THR A 252 9.66 1.52 -7.58
C THR A 252 8.29 1.13 -7.01
N SER A 253 7.34 2.05 -6.93
CA SER A 253 6.01 1.79 -6.39
C SER A 253 4.90 2.56 -7.12
N ILE A 254 3.70 1.99 -7.12
CA ILE A 254 2.46 2.67 -7.51
C ILE A 254 1.59 2.80 -6.26
N SER A 255 1.21 4.02 -5.91
CA SER A 255 0.40 4.31 -4.71
C SER A 255 -1.05 3.84 -4.85
N CYS A 256 -1.81 3.95 -3.75
CA CYS A 256 -3.23 3.64 -3.71
C CYS A 256 -4.03 4.42 -4.78
N ALA A 257 -4.97 3.73 -5.42
CA ALA A 257 -5.97 4.26 -6.35
C ALA A 257 -5.46 5.13 -7.52
N VAL A 258 -4.15 5.11 -7.84
CA VAL A 258 -3.53 6.04 -8.80
C VAL A 258 -4.25 6.06 -10.15
N PHE A 259 -4.64 4.89 -10.67
CA PHE A 259 -5.36 4.73 -11.93
C PHE A 259 -6.76 4.11 -11.75
N SER A 260 -7.32 4.10 -10.53
CA SER A 260 -8.67 3.55 -10.33
C SER A 260 -9.70 4.29 -11.19
N GLY A 261 -10.59 3.55 -11.84
CA GLY A 261 -11.61 4.05 -12.75
C GLY A 261 -11.08 4.57 -14.09
N CYS A 262 -9.84 4.24 -14.48
CA CYS A 262 -9.35 4.47 -15.85
C CYS A 262 -9.95 3.42 -16.80
N SER A 263 -11.26 3.50 -17.03
CA SER A 263 -12.03 2.43 -17.68
C SER A 263 -11.64 2.13 -19.14
N ALA A 264 -10.98 3.06 -19.85
CA ALA A 264 -10.45 2.83 -21.20
C ALA A 264 -9.03 2.25 -21.24
N LEU A 265 -8.37 2.02 -20.09
CA LEU A 265 -6.98 1.57 -20.04
C LEU A 265 -6.88 0.09 -20.44
N ALA A 266 -6.46 -0.18 -21.67
CA ALA A 266 -6.52 -1.53 -22.24
C ALA A 266 -5.30 -2.41 -21.94
N ARG A 267 -4.13 -1.80 -21.74
CA ARG A 267 -2.86 -2.51 -21.50
C ARG A 267 -1.96 -1.72 -20.57
N VAL A 268 -1.37 -2.42 -19.61
CA VAL A 268 -0.39 -1.88 -18.67
C VAL A 268 0.91 -2.66 -18.74
N ILE A 269 2.02 -1.95 -18.97
CA ILE A 269 3.38 -2.51 -18.91
C ILE A 269 4.09 -1.84 -17.74
N LEU A 270 4.31 -2.60 -16.67
CA LEU A 270 4.96 -2.08 -15.47
C LEU A 270 6.50 -2.11 -15.63
N PRO A 271 7.23 -1.16 -15.01
CA PRO A 271 8.67 -1.09 -15.13
C PRO A 271 9.34 -2.25 -14.39
N ALA A 272 10.48 -2.72 -14.91
CA ALA A 272 11.18 -3.92 -14.41
C ALA A 272 11.70 -3.82 -12.96
N GLY A 273 11.76 -2.61 -12.40
CA GLY A 273 12.17 -2.36 -11.01
C GLY A 273 11.01 -2.11 -10.03
N LEU A 274 9.75 -2.25 -10.47
CA LEU A 274 8.60 -2.03 -9.59
C LEU A 274 8.52 -3.12 -8.51
N THR A 275 8.45 -2.74 -7.25
CA THR A 275 8.39 -3.65 -6.10
C THR A 275 6.99 -3.74 -5.49
N SER A 276 6.16 -2.71 -5.60
CA SER A 276 4.82 -2.72 -5.03
C SER A 276 3.76 -2.02 -5.87
N ILE A 277 2.55 -2.58 -5.85
CA ILE A 277 1.31 -1.99 -6.37
C ILE A 277 0.39 -1.79 -5.17
N GLY A 278 -0.05 -0.56 -4.92
CA GLY A 278 -0.91 -0.21 -3.80
C GLY A 278 -2.37 -0.60 -4.00
N ASP A 279 -3.15 -0.43 -2.94
CA ASP A 279 -4.57 -0.79 -2.91
C ASP A 279 -5.37 -0.03 -3.98
N CYS A 280 -6.31 -0.71 -4.63
CA CYS A 280 -7.14 -0.17 -5.70
C CYS A 280 -6.36 0.49 -6.87
N ALA A 281 -5.05 0.27 -7.04
CA ALA A 281 -4.21 1.06 -7.95
C ALA A 281 -4.72 1.10 -9.40
N PHE A 282 -5.33 0.01 -9.87
CA PHE A 282 -5.96 -0.16 -11.17
C PHE A 282 -7.41 -0.67 -11.05
N ASP A 283 -8.07 -0.44 -9.91
CA ASP A 283 -9.47 -0.80 -9.70
C ASP A 283 -10.39 -0.21 -10.79
N ALA A 284 -11.44 -0.93 -11.18
CA ALA A 284 -12.40 -0.52 -12.20
C ALA A 284 -11.78 -0.10 -13.55
N CYS A 285 -10.62 -0.68 -13.92
CA CYS A 285 -10.07 -0.55 -15.27
C CYS A 285 -10.77 -1.53 -16.23
N GLU A 286 -12.02 -1.24 -16.57
CA GLU A 286 -12.94 -2.16 -17.27
C GLU A 286 -12.38 -2.75 -18.58
N ALA A 287 -11.62 -1.98 -19.36
CA ALA A 287 -11.01 -2.41 -20.62
C ALA A 287 -9.66 -3.13 -20.47
N LEU A 288 -9.11 -3.25 -19.26
CA LEU A 288 -7.77 -3.79 -19.03
C LEU A 288 -7.72 -5.27 -19.39
N GLY A 289 -7.26 -5.57 -20.60
CA GLY A 289 -7.16 -6.94 -21.10
C GLY A 289 -5.80 -7.60 -20.85
N SER A 290 -4.78 -6.82 -20.53
CA SER A 290 -3.44 -7.36 -20.25
C SER A 290 -2.62 -6.47 -19.31
N VAL A 291 -1.98 -7.12 -18.34
CA VAL A 291 -0.96 -6.51 -17.48
C VAL A 291 0.29 -7.40 -17.49
N THR A 292 1.46 -6.78 -17.63
CA THR A 292 2.74 -7.47 -17.47
C THR A 292 3.34 -7.08 -16.12
N LEU A 293 3.34 -8.01 -15.17
CA LEU A 293 3.94 -7.84 -13.84
C LEU A 293 5.45 -8.14 -13.90
N PRO A 294 6.31 -7.32 -13.27
CA PRO A 294 7.75 -7.53 -13.28
C PRO A 294 8.16 -8.55 -12.21
N ALA A 295 9.27 -9.28 -12.44
CA ALA A 295 9.78 -10.27 -11.50
C ALA A 295 10.24 -9.66 -10.15
N SER A 296 10.50 -8.35 -10.09
CA SER A 296 10.85 -7.62 -8.87
C SER A 296 9.67 -7.38 -7.92
N LEU A 297 8.44 -7.67 -8.34
CA LEU A 297 7.24 -7.36 -7.58
C LEU A 297 7.18 -8.21 -6.31
N THR A 298 7.00 -7.58 -5.16
CA THR A 298 6.90 -8.24 -3.84
C THR A 298 5.52 -8.09 -3.21
N SER A 299 4.69 -7.15 -3.66
CA SER A 299 3.32 -7.00 -3.14
C SER A 299 2.35 -6.40 -4.15
N ILE A 300 1.11 -6.90 -4.09
CA ILE A 300 -0.07 -6.40 -4.80
C ILE A 300 -1.12 -6.10 -3.74
N GLY A 301 -1.57 -4.85 -3.66
CA GLY A 301 -2.52 -4.37 -2.66
C GLY A 301 -3.93 -4.94 -2.79
N GLU A 302 -4.75 -4.65 -1.78
CA GLU A 302 -6.18 -4.99 -1.76
C GLU A 302 -6.89 -4.36 -2.96
N ALA A 303 -7.77 -5.11 -3.63
CA ALA A 303 -8.55 -4.64 -4.77
C ALA A 303 -7.73 -4.01 -5.92
N ALA A 304 -6.41 -4.26 -6.01
CA ALA A 304 -5.52 -3.54 -6.93
C ALA A 304 -5.94 -3.61 -8.40
N PHE A 305 -6.57 -4.71 -8.82
CA PHE A 305 -7.16 -4.95 -10.14
C PHE A 305 -8.60 -5.46 -10.02
N GLU A 306 -9.32 -5.11 -8.95
CA GLU A 306 -10.75 -5.37 -8.85
C GLU A 306 -11.51 -4.63 -9.98
N GLY A 307 -12.65 -5.16 -10.44
CA GLY A 307 -13.43 -4.51 -11.50
C GLY A 307 -12.71 -4.45 -12.86
N CYS A 308 -11.79 -5.38 -13.11
CA CYS A 308 -11.09 -5.55 -14.40
C CYS A 308 -11.60 -6.80 -15.15
N PRO A 309 -12.88 -6.87 -15.59
CA PRO A 309 -13.48 -8.07 -16.17
C PRO A 309 -12.85 -8.49 -17.52
N SER A 310 -12.11 -7.60 -18.18
CA SER A 310 -11.39 -7.92 -19.41
C SER A 310 -10.08 -8.67 -19.16
N LEU A 311 -9.57 -8.68 -17.92
CA LEU A 311 -8.31 -9.33 -17.57
C LEU A 311 -8.55 -10.84 -17.36
N ALA A 312 -8.49 -11.61 -18.44
CA ALA A 312 -8.78 -13.05 -18.38
C ALA A 312 -7.79 -13.84 -17.50
N SER A 313 -6.50 -13.48 -17.55
CA SER A 313 -5.46 -14.17 -16.79
C SER A 313 -4.26 -13.29 -16.51
N VAL A 314 -3.57 -13.57 -15.42
CA VAL A 314 -2.33 -12.90 -15.02
C VAL A 314 -1.36 -13.89 -14.39
N THR A 315 -0.06 -13.73 -14.67
CA THR A 315 1.01 -14.45 -13.98
C THR A 315 1.66 -13.52 -12.97
N VAL A 316 1.63 -13.93 -11.71
CA VAL A 316 2.18 -13.20 -10.57
C VAL A 316 3.50 -13.86 -10.14
N PRO A 317 4.55 -13.08 -9.81
CA PRO A 317 5.78 -13.65 -9.24
C PRO A 317 5.49 -14.41 -7.93
N THR A 318 6.18 -15.54 -7.73
CA THR A 318 6.03 -16.37 -6.52
C THR A 318 6.41 -15.64 -5.23
N THR A 319 7.20 -14.58 -5.32
CA THR A 319 7.59 -13.72 -4.20
C THR A 319 6.57 -12.62 -3.87
N SER A 320 5.53 -12.42 -4.68
CA SER A 320 4.59 -11.31 -4.46
C SER A 320 3.44 -11.68 -3.54
N GLU A 321 3.31 -11.07 -2.37
CA GLU A 321 2.05 -11.18 -1.59
C GLU A 321 0.87 -10.61 -2.41
N ILE A 322 -0.26 -11.32 -2.39
CA ILE A 322 -1.49 -10.93 -3.09
C ILE A 322 -2.51 -10.53 -2.03
N GLY A 323 -2.89 -9.25 -2.03
CA GLY A 323 -3.91 -8.69 -1.15
C GLY A 323 -5.31 -9.25 -1.42
N ASP A 324 -6.23 -8.97 -0.49
CA ASP A 324 -7.62 -9.43 -0.61
C ASP A 324 -8.30 -8.81 -1.84
N ALA A 325 -9.11 -9.61 -2.53
CA ALA A 325 -9.76 -9.25 -3.80
C ALA A 325 -8.84 -8.54 -4.83
N ALA A 326 -7.52 -8.78 -4.79
CA ALA A 326 -6.55 -8.06 -5.63
C ALA A 326 -6.82 -8.18 -7.14
N PHE A 327 -7.54 -9.22 -7.56
CA PHE A 327 -8.01 -9.44 -8.92
C PHE A 327 -9.50 -9.79 -8.89
N ASP A 328 -10.21 -9.51 -9.98
CA ASP A 328 -11.61 -9.92 -10.16
C ASP A 328 -11.76 -11.45 -10.02
N PRO A 329 -12.84 -11.97 -9.43
CA PRO A 329 -13.09 -13.42 -9.31
C PRO A 329 -13.06 -14.20 -10.63
N THR A 330 -13.28 -13.52 -11.76
CA THR A 330 -13.20 -14.11 -13.11
C THR A 330 -11.78 -14.16 -13.68
N THR A 331 -10.82 -13.48 -13.05
CA THR A 331 -9.42 -13.46 -13.48
C THR A 331 -8.71 -14.73 -13.02
N THR A 332 -8.13 -15.48 -13.96
CA THR A 332 -7.27 -16.62 -13.61
C THR A 332 -5.89 -16.12 -13.16
N VAL A 333 -5.61 -16.20 -11.86
CA VAL A 333 -4.29 -15.86 -11.31
C VAL A 333 -3.40 -17.10 -11.29
N THR A 334 -2.21 -16.98 -11.86
CA THR A 334 -1.20 -18.04 -11.89
C THR A 334 0.10 -17.62 -11.24
N LEU A 335 0.78 -18.55 -10.57
CA LEU A 335 2.15 -18.40 -10.09
C LEU A 335 3.07 -19.31 -10.92
N ASP A 336 4.26 -18.82 -11.30
CA ASP A 336 5.30 -19.66 -11.91
C ASP A 336 6.16 -20.33 -10.83
N VAL A 337 5.81 -21.58 -10.50
CA VAL A 337 6.50 -22.38 -9.49
C VAL A 337 7.41 -23.39 -10.19
N GLY A 338 8.64 -22.97 -10.48
CA GLY A 338 9.65 -23.84 -11.08
C GLY A 338 9.27 -24.33 -12.48
N GLY A 339 8.66 -23.47 -13.30
CA GLY A 339 8.20 -23.78 -14.65
C GLY A 339 6.76 -24.30 -14.71
N TRP A 340 6.11 -24.47 -13.56
CA TRP A 340 4.70 -24.87 -13.47
C TRP A 340 3.81 -23.65 -13.24
N GLN A 341 2.76 -23.53 -14.04
CA GLN A 341 1.71 -22.54 -13.80
C GLN A 341 0.73 -23.09 -12.76
N VAL A 342 0.77 -22.50 -11.56
CA VAL A 342 -0.05 -22.89 -10.42
C VAL A 342 -1.21 -21.91 -10.28
N VAL A 343 -2.45 -22.40 -10.28
CA VAL A 343 -3.64 -21.55 -10.15
C VAL A 343 -3.87 -21.18 -8.69
N VAL A 344 -4.17 -19.91 -8.44
CA VAL A 344 -4.54 -19.37 -7.12
C VAL A 344 -5.90 -18.69 -7.21
N THR A 345 -6.81 -19.04 -6.30
CA THR A 345 -8.15 -18.44 -6.22
C THR A 345 -8.53 -18.26 -4.76
N ASP A 346 -8.72 -17.03 -4.29
CA ASP A 346 -9.13 -16.69 -2.91
C ASP A 346 -8.33 -17.41 -1.81
N GLY A 347 -7.00 -17.47 -1.95
CA GLY A 347 -6.14 -18.17 -0.99
C GLY A 347 -6.18 -19.71 -1.10
N HIS A 348 -6.81 -20.27 -2.13
CA HIS A 348 -6.78 -21.69 -2.46
C HIS A 348 -5.82 -21.93 -3.63
N VAL A 349 -4.83 -22.79 -3.43
CA VAL A 349 -3.87 -23.18 -4.47
C VAL A 349 -4.26 -24.53 -5.07
N VAL A 350 -4.27 -24.61 -6.40
CA VAL A 350 -4.39 -25.89 -7.13
C VAL A 350 -3.08 -26.19 -7.83
N LEU A 351 -2.34 -27.17 -7.29
CA LEU A 351 -1.10 -27.64 -7.90
C LEU A 351 -1.42 -28.50 -9.14
N PRO A 352 -0.68 -28.33 -10.25
CA PRO A 352 -1.00 -28.98 -11.52
C PRO A 352 -0.76 -30.50 -11.49
N GLU A 353 -1.63 -31.24 -12.20
CA GLU A 353 -1.48 -32.69 -12.38
C GLU A 353 -0.15 -33.04 -13.05
N GLY A 354 0.48 -34.14 -12.60
CA GLY A 354 1.79 -34.57 -13.07
C GLY A 354 2.97 -33.93 -12.33
N MET A 355 2.75 -32.90 -11.50
CA MET A 355 3.80 -32.41 -10.60
C MET A 355 4.20 -33.52 -9.62
N THR A 356 5.47 -33.91 -9.64
CA THR A 356 6.03 -34.94 -8.76
C THR A 356 6.83 -34.37 -7.60
N HIS A 357 7.34 -33.14 -7.73
CA HIS A 357 8.13 -32.46 -6.72
C HIS A 357 7.70 -31.00 -6.63
N LEU A 358 7.33 -30.54 -5.43
CA LEU A 358 7.11 -29.13 -5.16
C LEU A 358 8.47 -28.48 -4.83
N PRO A 359 8.90 -27.43 -5.54
CA PRO A 359 10.18 -26.77 -5.29
C PRO A 359 10.31 -26.16 -3.89
N ASP A 360 11.55 -25.96 -3.47
CA ASP A 360 11.88 -25.24 -2.23
C ASP A 360 11.29 -23.81 -2.26
N LYS A 361 10.77 -23.35 -1.12
CA LYS A 361 10.20 -21.99 -0.92
C LYS A 361 9.05 -21.61 -1.87
N ALA A 362 8.39 -22.57 -2.52
CA ALA A 362 7.34 -22.30 -3.51
C ALA A 362 6.25 -21.31 -3.06
N PHE A 363 5.84 -21.39 -1.79
CA PHE A 363 4.84 -20.55 -1.14
C PHE A 363 5.34 -19.99 0.20
N GLN A 364 6.65 -19.78 0.35
CA GLN A 364 7.21 -19.22 1.59
C GLN A 364 6.57 -17.86 1.90
N ASP A 365 6.20 -17.66 3.16
CA ASP A 365 5.58 -16.47 3.75
C ASP A 365 4.27 -16.01 3.11
N ARG A 366 3.60 -16.89 2.35
CA ARG A 366 2.27 -16.64 1.76
C ARG A 366 1.18 -16.63 2.83
N THR A 367 1.05 -15.51 3.51
CA THR A 367 0.18 -15.38 4.69
C THR A 367 -1.31 -15.50 4.37
N SER A 368 -1.71 -15.23 3.12
CA SER A 368 -3.09 -15.37 2.64
C SER A 368 -3.46 -16.80 2.18
N LEU A 369 -2.52 -17.75 2.17
CA LEU A 369 -2.80 -19.12 1.73
C LEU A 369 -3.63 -19.88 2.77
N VAL A 370 -4.85 -20.28 2.40
CA VAL A 370 -5.83 -20.98 3.26
C VAL A 370 -5.77 -22.49 3.07
N SER A 371 -5.60 -22.97 1.83
CA SER A 371 -5.54 -24.41 1.52
C SER A 371 -4.79 -24.70 0.22
N VAL A 372 -4.39 -25.97 0.06
CA VAL A 372 -3.67 -26.48 -1.11
C VAL A 372 -4.29 -27.79 -1.58
N ALA A 373 -4.70 -27.85 -2.84
CA ALA A 373 -5.07 -29.07 -3.53
C ALA A 373 -3.81 -29.68 -4.17
N PHE A 374 -3.30 -30.75 -3.56
CA PHE A 374 -2.11 -31.47 -4.05
C PHE A 374 -2.49 -32.51 -5.11
N PRO A 375 -1.72 -32.67 -6.21
CA PRO A 375 -1.99 -33.68 -7.22
C PRO A 375 -1.60 -35.06 -6.71
N ARG A 376 -2.26 -36.09 -7.24
CA ARG A 376 -2.02 -37.50 -6.85
C ARG A 376 -0.63 -38.03 -7.23
N SER A 377 0.12 -37.28 -8.05
CA SER A 377 1.47 -37.61 -8.47
C SER A 377 2.56 -37.07 -7.55
N LEU A 378 2.23 -36.20 -6.59
CA LEU A 378 3.23 -35.51 -5.78
C LEU A 378 3.97 -36.49 -4.86
N ALA A 379 5.28 -36.60 -5.04
CA ALA A 379 6.16 -37.51 -4.29
C ALA A 379 6.93 -36.78 -3.18
N SER A 380 7.24 -35.49 -3.35
CA SER A 380 7.91 -34.72 -2.28
C SER A 380 7.50 -33.25 -2.21
N ILE A 381 7.57 -32.71 -0.99
CA ILE A 381 7.43 -31.28 -0.71
C ILE A 381 8.81 -30.70 -0.37
N GLY A 382 9.21 -29.66 -1.10
CA GLY A 382 10.50 -28.96 -0.96
C GLY A 382 10.71 -28.29 0.39
N SER A 383 11.95 -27.90 0.66
CA SER A 383 12.34 -27.23 1.90
C SER A 383 11.70 -25.84 1.97
N SER A 384 11.16 -25.48 3.13
CA SER A 384 10.44 -24.22 3.37
C SER A 384 9.28 -23.94 2.39
N ALA A 385 8.75 -24.96 1.69
CA ALA A 385 7.76 -24.75 0.63
C ALA A 385 6.50 -24.00 1.08
N PHE A 386 6.06 -24.19 2.34
CA PHE A 386 4.95 -23.49 2.98
C PHE A 386 5.37 -22.85 4.31
N GLU A 387 6.66 -22.55 4.50
CA GLU A 387 7.12 -21.88 5.71
C GLU A 387 6.42 -20.53 5.86
N GLY A 388 5.85 -20.22 7.03
CA GLY A 388 5.20 -18.93 7.30
C GLY A 388 3.79 -18.77 6.70
N CYS A 389 3.21 -19.80 6.09
CA CYS A 389 1.80 -19.81 5.64
C CYS A 389 0.85 -19.80 6.85
N SER A 390 0.68 -18.64 7.47
CA SER A 390 0.02 -18.48 8.77
C SER A 390 -1.49 -18.77 8.76
N SER A 391 -2.15 -18.66 7.61
CA SER A 391 -3.58 -18.96 7.42
C SER A 391 -3.86 -20.39 6.95
N LEU A 392 -2.84 -21.20 6.65
CA LEU A 392 -2.99 -22.57 6.18
C LEU A 392 -3.50 -23.45 7.32
N SER A 393 -4.80 -23.78 7.28
CA SER A 393 -5.50 -24.39 8.40
C SER A 393 -5.63 -25.91 8.30
N SER A 394 -5.59 -26.45 7.07
CA SER A 394 -5.65 -27.88 6.78
C SER A 394 -4.83 -28.23 5.55
N ILE A 395 -4.27 -29.44 5.54
CA ILE A 395 -3.53 -30.02 4.42
C ILE A 395 -4.01 -31.45 4.20
N ASP A 396 -4.40 -31.77 2.97
CA ASP A 396 -4.72 -33.14 2.54
C ASP A 396 -3.57 -33.68 1.69
N LEU A 397 -2.64 -34.38 2.33
CA LEU A 397 -1.41 -34.84 1.70
C LEU A 397 -1.69 -36.08 0.81
N PRO A 398 -1.20 -36.11 -0.44
CA PRO A 398 -1.52 -37.20 -1.36
C PRO A 398 -0.84 -38.50 -0.96
N ALA A 399 -1.49 -39.64 -1.25
CA ALA A 399 -1.01 -40.97 -0.88
C ALA A 399 0.37 -41.34 -1.48
N SER A 400 0.76 -40.70 -2.58
CA SER A 400 2.05 -40.86 -3.25
C SER A 400 3.22 -40.18 -2.53
N LEU A 401 2.96 -39.30 -1.55
CA LEU A 401 3.98 -38.50 -0.91
C LEU A 401 4.91 -39.36 -0.05
N THR A 402 6.20 -39.36 -0.39
CA THR A 402 7.24 -40.13 0.32
C THR A 402 8.11 -39.27 1.23
N ALA A 403 8.22 -37.96 0.96
CA ALA A 403 9.07 -37.06 1.75
C ALA A 403 8.46 -35.66 1.97
N ILE A 404 8.59 -35.17 3.22
CA ILE A 404 8.38 -33.77 3.60
C ILE A 404 9.74 -33.21 4.02
N ASN A 405 10.29 -32.25 3.28
CA ASN A 405 11.64 -31.75 3.52
C ASN A 405 11.70 -30.72 4.67
N ASN A 406 12.91 -30.17 4.89
CA ASN A 406 13.21 -29.29 6.02
C ASN A 406 12.32 -28.06 6.02
N HIS A 407 11.74 -27.71 7.17
CA HIS A 407 10.92 -26.52 7.38
C HIS A 407 9.69 -26.40 6.48
N ALA A 408 9.28 -27.47 5.78
CA ALA A 408 8.24 -27.44 4.76
C ALA A 408 6.93 -26.74 5.21
N PHE A 409 6.51 -26.93 6.46
CA PHE A 409 5.32 -26.31 7.07
C PHE A 409 5.67 -25.53 8.36
N ARG A 410 6.93 -25.08 8.51
CA ARG A 410 7.35 -24.32 9.70
C ARG A 410 6.50 -23.05 9.83
N ARG A 411 6.04 -22.72 11.05
CA ARG A 411 5.20 -21.54 11.32
C ARG A 411 3.86 -21.49 10.56
N CYS A 412 3.32 -22.64 10.16
CA CYS A 412 1.92 -22.74 9.71
C CYS A 412 0.99 -22.59 10.93
N SER A 413 0.80 -21.36 11.38
CA SER A 413 0.23 -21.06 12.69
C SER A 413 -1.26 -21.33 12.82
N ALA A 414 -1.99 -21.62 11.74
CA ALA A 414 -3.40 -22.04 11.77
C ALA A 414 -3.57 -23.56 11.64
N LEU A 415 -2.50 -24.31 11.36
CA LEU A 415 -2.58 -25.74 11.07
C LEU A 415 -2.94 -26.52 12.34
N SER A 416 -4.11 -27.17 12.33
CA SER A 416 -4.71 -27.79 13.53
C SER A 416 -4.64 -29.32 13.55
N SER A 417 -4.50 -29.94 12.38
CA SER A 417 -4.36 -31.38 12.23
C SER A 417 -3.52 -31.71 11.01
N VAL A 418 -2.78 -32.82 11.09
CA VAL A 418 -1.95 -33.32 10.00
C VAL A 418 -2.15 -34.83 9.90
N THR A 419 -2.71 -35.28 8.77
CA THR A 419 -2.79 -36.69 8.41
C THR A 419 -1.64 -37.00 7.47
N LEU A 420 -0.66 -37.77 7.95
CA LEU A 420 0.50 -38.15 7.15
C LEU A 420 0.15 -39.39 6.29
N PRO A 421 0.49 -39.40 4.99
CA PRO A 421 0.11 -40.48 4.09
C PRO A 421 0.91 -41.76 4.36
N ALA A 422 0.31 -42.92 4.07
CA ALA A 422 0.90 -44.23 4.37
C ALA A 422 2.28 -44.48 3.73
N GLY A 423 2.56 -43.85 2.58
CA GLY A 423 3.82 -43.95 1.85
C GLY A 423 4.96 -43.05 2.38
N LEU A 424 4.69 -42.19 3.36
CA LEU A 424 5.68 -41.23 3.87
C LEU A 424 6.78 -41.96 4.66
N THR A 425 8.03 -41.84 4.22
CA THR A 425 9.20 -42.50 4.85
C THR A 425 9.99 -41.57 5.76
N SER A 426 9.96 -40.25 5.52
CA SER A 426 10.76 -39.28 6.27
C SER A 426 10.08 -37.92 6.45
N ILE A 427 10.27 -37.34 7.65
CA ILE A 427 9.94 -35.95 7.98
C ILE A 427 11.24 -35.18 8.22
N GLY A 428 11.45 -34.08 7.52
CA GLY A 428 12.65 -33.26 7.58
C GLY A 428 12.80 -32.44 8.86
N MET A 429 13.96 -31.80 9.00
CA MET A 429 14.28 -30.91 10.11
C MET A 429 13.25 -29.78 10.21
N GLY A 430 12.65 -29.59 11.38
CA GLY A 430 11.72 -28.50 11.65
C GLY A 430 10.48 -28.46 10.75
N ALA A 431 10.11 -29.56 10.10
CA ALA A 431 9.06 -29.60 9.07
C ALA A 431 7.72 -29.02 9.55
N PHE A 432 7.33 -29.25 10.80
CA PHE A 432 6.12 -28.72 11.44
C PHE A 432 6.45 -27.86 12.67
N ALA A 433 7.66 -27.31 12.77
CA ALA A 433 8.05 -26.49 13.91
C ALA A 433 7.19 -25.21 14.01
N HIS A 434 6.85 -24.80 15.23
CA HIS A 434 5.98 -23.66 15.53
C HIS A 434 4.58 -23.77 14.90
N CYS A 435 3.97 -24.96 14.92
CA CYS A 435 2.57 -25.17 14.57
C CYS A 435 1.75 -25.40 15.86
N PRO A 436 1.36 -24.33 16.58
CA PRO A 436 0.87 -24.43 17.96
C PRO A 436 -0.47 -25.12 18.10
N PHE A 437 -1.29 -25.22 17.03
CA PHE A 437 -2.63 -25.81 17.08
C PHE A 437 -2.69 -27.28 16.65
N ILE A 438 -1.57 -27.90 16.23
CA ILE A 438 -1.58 -29.34 15.92
C ILE A 438 -1.87 -30.12 17.20
N THR A 439 -3.07 -30.72 17.27
CA THR A 439 -3.53 -31.46 18.46
C THR A 439 -3.18 -32.95 18.42
N THR A 440 -3.16 -33.51 17.21
CA THR A 440 -2.87 -34.92 16.93
C THR A 440 -2.06 -35.05 15.65
N VAL A 441 -1.19 -36.06 15.61
CA VAL A 441 -0.45 -36.46 14.42
C VAL A 441 -0.53 -37.98 14.32
N THR A 442 -1.02 -38.48 13.19
CA THR A 442 -1.01 -39.92 12.91
C THR A 442 0.21 -40.24 12.07
N PHE A 443 1.21 -40.90 12.66
CA PHE A 443 2.42 -41.32 11.97
C PHE A 443 2.17 -42.61 11.18
N PRO A 444 2.62 -42.71 9.91
CA PRO A 444 2.41 -43.90 9.10
C PRO A 444 3.38 -45.01 9.50
N ALA A 445 2.97 -46.27 9.32
CA ALA A 445 3.76 -47.44 9.73
C ALA A 445 5.13 -47.54 9.06
N GLY A 446 5.25 -47.02 7.83
CA GLY A 446 6.49 -47.01 7.04
C GLY A 446 7.47 -45.87 7.35
N LEU A 447 7.15 -44.98 8.30
CA LEU A 447 8.02 -43.86 8.65
C LEU A 447 9.28 -44.34 9.38
N THR A 448 10.46 -44.06 8.82
CA THR A 448 11.75 -44.49 9.37
C THR A 448 12.47 -43.39 10.15
N SER A 449 12.20 -42.12 9.86
CA SER A 449 12.92 -40.99 10.47
C SER A 449 12.06 -39.75 10.71
N ILE A 450 12.20 -39.16 11.90
CA ILE A 450 11.72 -37.82 12.25
C ILE A 450 12.94 -36.91 12.44
N GLY A 451 13.04 -35.84 11.67
CA GLY A 451 14.17 -34.92 11.69
C GLY A 451 14.27 -34.06 12.96
N PRO A 452 15.42 -33.41 13.20
CA PRO A 452 15.60 -32.52 14.34
C PRO A 452 14.56 -31.41 14.37
N SER A 453 14.03 -31.09 15.56
CA SER A 453 13.00 -30.06 15.75
C SER A 453 11.71 -30.23 14.95
N ALA A 454 11.42 -31.41 14.35
CA ALA A 454 10.30 -31.59 13.42
C ALA A 454 8.94 -31.09 13.93
N PHE A 455 8.65 -31.25 15.23
CA PHE A 455 7.43 -30.78 15.91
C PHE A 455 7.76 -29.84 17.09
N HIS A 456 8.90 -29.13 17.03
CA HIS A 456 9.27 -28.13 18.03
C HIS A 456 8.16 -27.09 18.20
N LEU A 457 7.71 -26.84 19.44
CA LEU A 457 6.67 -25.87 19.79
C LEU A 457 5.28 -26.18 19.19
N CYS A 458 4.98 -27.46 18.93
CA CYS A 458 3.61 -27.94 18.72
C CYS A 458 2.89 -28.03 20.08
N SER A 459 2.60 -26.87 20.66
CA SER A 459 2.18 -26.74 22.06
C SER A 459 0.81 -27.34 22.39
N SER A 460 -0.04 -27.59 21.40
CA SER A 460 -1.33 -28.29 21.59
C SER A 460 -1.28 -29.80 21.38
N LEU A 461 -0.13 -30.36 21.00
CA LEU A 461 -0.01 -31.80 20.72
C LEU A 461 -0.14 -32.59 22.03
N THR A 462 -1.17 -33.43 22.12
CA THR A 462 -1.51 -34.08 23.40
C THR A 462 -0.98 -35.51 23.55
N HIS A 463 -0.84 -36.22 22.43
CA HIS A 463 -0.46 -37.63 22.39
C HIS A 463 0.39 -37.91 21.15
N VAL A 464 1.41 -38.74 21.29
CA VAL A 464 2.26 -39.21 20.19
C VAL A 464 2.37 -40.73 20.23
N THR A 465 2.07 -41.38 19.11
CA THR A 465 2.34 -42.81 18.90
C THR A 465 3.38 -42.96 17.80
N LEU A 466 4.60 -43.34 18.18
CA LEU A 466 5.70 -43.51 17.24
C LEU A 466 5.58 -44.86 16.52
N PRO A 467 5.78 -44.92 15.20
CA PRO A 467 5.58 -46.15 14.42
C PRO A 467 6.69 -47.18 14.67
N ALA A 468 6.34 -48.46 14.56
CA ALA A 468 7.25 -49.58 14.88
C ALA A 468 8.55 -49.58 14.05
N GLY A 469 8.51 -49.09 12.82
CA GLY A 469 9.66 -48.99 11.92
C GLY A 469 10.55 -47.76 12.13
N LEU A 470 10.25 -46.91 13.12
CA LEU A 470 11.01 -45.69 13.36
C LEU A 470 12.39 -46.00 13.95
N THR A 471 13.45 -45.66 13.21
CA THR A 471 14.84 -45.90 13.64
C THR A 471 15.54 -44.63 14.13
N PHE A 472 15.00 -43.45 13.81
CA PHE A 472 15.63 -42.17 14.13
C PHE A 472 14.63 -41.10 14.59
N ILE A 473 14.93 -40.46 15.72
CA ILE A 473 14.25 -39.27 16.25
C ILE A 473 15.31 -38.20 16.46
N GLY A 474 15.23 -37.12 15.68
CA GLY A 474 16.22 -36.05 15.73
C GLY A 474 16.18 -35.25 17.03
N GLU A 475 17.27 -34.54 17.31
CA GLU A 475 17.39 -33.61 18.43
C GLU A 475 16.22 -32.63 18.50
N ALA A 476 15.69 -32.41 19.71
CA ALA A 476 14.58 -31.48 19.96
C ALA A 476 13.30 -31.75 19.15
N ALA A 477 13.09 -32.96 18.59
CA ALA A 477 11.97 -33.27 17.70
C ALA A 477 10.58 -32.90 18.27
N PHE A 478 10.37 -33.02 19.57
CA PHE A 478 9.14 -32.64 20.28
C PHE A 478 9.40 -31.59 21.38
N PHE A 479 10.46 -30.79 21.24
CA PHE A 479 10.82 -29.75 22.22
C PHE A 479 9.66 -28.78 22.44
N ARG A 480 9.33 -28.52 23.71
CA ARG A 480 8.22 -27.66 24.16
C ARG A 480 6.85 -28.01 23.57
N CYS A 481 6.59 -29.30 23.33
CA CYS A 481 5.22 -29.80 23.16
C CYS A 481 4.52 -29.81 24.53
N SER A 482 4.20 -28.63 25.07
CA SER A 482 3.82 -28.44 26.47
C SER A 482 2.54 -29.16 26.89
N SER A 483 1.63 -29.47 25.95
CA SER A 483 0.40 -30.24 26.22
C SER A 483 0.56 -31.76 26.08
N LEU A 484 1.76 -32.26 25.75
CA LEU A 484 2.00 -33.68 25.49
C LEU A 484 1.95 -34.48 26.78
N THR A 485 0.89 -35.27 26.96
CA THR A 485 0.66 -36.05 28.19
C THR A 485 1.22 -37.46 28.13
N ARG A 486 1.38 -38.02 26.91
CA ARG A 486 1.77 -39.40 26.70
C ARG A 486 2.52 -39.58 25.39
N VAL A 487 3.58 -40.41 25.46
CA VAL A 487 4.34 -40.89 24.31
C VAL A 487 4.34 -42.43 24.32
N ALA A 488 4.00 -43.04 23.18
CA ALA A 488 4.19 -44.46 22.95
C ALA A 488 5.41 -44.66 22.04
N PHE A 489 6.47 -45.25 22.61
CA PHE A 489 7.72 -45.53 21.91
C PHE A 489 7.65 -46.83 21.10
N PRO A 490 8.40 -46.94 19.99
CA PRO A 490 8.52 -48.20 19.27
C PRO A 490 9.42 -49.18 20.04
N ALA A 491 9.08 -50.46 20.01
CA ALA A 491 9.85 -51.49 20.72
C ALA A 491 11.32 -51.59 20.27
N GLY A 492 11.60 -51.27 19.00
CA GLY A 492 12.94 -51.30 18.41
C GLY A 492 13.78 -50.04 18.62
N LEU A 493 13.30 -49.02 19.34
CA LEU A 493 14.05 -47.77 19.54
C LEU A 493 15.21 -47.98 20.52
N THR A 494 16.44 -47.75 20.05
CA THR A 494 17.66 -47.95 20.85
C THR A 494 18.17 -46.67 21.51
N SER A 495 17.80 -45.49 21.04
CA SER A 495 18.27 -44.21 21.59
C SER A 495 17.22 -43.11 21.54
N ILE A 496 17.20 -42.27 22.58
CA ILE A 496 16.49 -40.98 22.58
C ILE A 496 17.55 -39.87 22.52
N SER A 497 17.51 -39.03 21.49
CA SER A 497 18.50 -37.95 21.27
C SER A 497 18.36 -36.78 22.25
N CYS A 498 19.27 -35.81 22.12
CA CYS A 498 19.29 -34.58 22.92
C CYS A 498 17.93 -33.83 22.83
N ALA A 499 17.44 -33.36 23.98
CA ALA A 499 16.29 -32.46 24.15
C ALA A 499 14.97 -32.91 23.49
N VAL A 500 14.82 -34.19 23.10
CA VAL A 500 13.67 -34.65 22.28
C VAL A 500 12.32 -34.28 22.89
N PHE A 501 12.16 -34.43 24.21
CA PHE A 501 10.94 -34.07 24.95
C PHE A 501 11.18 -32.95 25.97
N SER A 502 12.28 -32.18 25.86
CA SER A 502 12.51 -31.07 26.81
C SER A 502 11.38 -30.05 26.75
N GLY A 503 10.90 -29.60 27.90
CA GLY A 503 9.77 -28.69 28.06
C GLY A 503 8.40 -29.29 27.75
N CYS A 504 8.27 -30.63 27.65
CA CYS A 504 6.97 -31.31 27.63
C CYS A 504 6.37 -31.32 29.04
N SER A 505 5.95 -30.15 29.53
CA SER A 505 5.58 -29.95 30.94
C SER A 505 4.36 -30.78 31.40
N ALA A 506 3.46 -31.16 30.49
CA ALA A 506 2.32 -32.03 30.80
C ALA A 506 2.63 -33.55 30.78
N LEU A 507 3.86 -33.96 30.45
CA LEU A 507 4.23 -35.37 30.28
C LEU A 507 4.30 -36.08 31.63
N ALA A 508 3.21 -36.73 32.02
CA ALA A 508 3.08 -37.31 33.37
C ALA A 508 3.72 -38.69 33.53
N ARG A 509 3.77 -39.48 32.44
CA ARG A 509 4.30 -40.84 32.45
C ARG A 509 4.98 -41.18 31.13
N VAL A 510 6.16 -41.80 31.25
CA VAL A 510 6.98 -42.29 30.15
C VAL A 510 7.22 -43.78 30.33
N ILE A 511 6.90 -44.58 29.31
CA ILE A 511 7.23 -46.02 29.26
C ILE A 511 8.36 -46.19 28.26
N LEU A 512 9.59 -46.32 28.76
CA LEU A 512 10.77 -46.50 27.92
C LEU A 512 10.79 -47.91 27.30
N PRO A 513 11.25 -48.07 26.04
CA PRO A 513 11.30 -49.38 25.39
C PRO A 513 12.39 -50.26 26.02
N ALA A 514 12.14 -51.57 26.08
CA ALA A 514 13.01 -52.54 26.76
C ALA A 514 14.42 -52.66 26.15
N GLY A 515 14.60 -52.25 24.89
CA GLY A 515 15.89 -52.26 24.18
C GLY A 515 16.62 -50.92 24.14
N LEU A 516 16.16 -49.90 24.88
CA LEU A 516 16.79 -48.59 24.89
C LEU A 516 18.18 -48.64 25.54
N THR A 517 19.22 -48.22 24.83
CA THR A 517 20.61 -48.21 25.31
C THR A 517 21.07 -46.82 25.76
N SER A 518 20.49 -45.74 25.23
CA SER A 518 20.90 -44.38 25.58
C SER A 518 19.75 -43.37 25.66
N ILE A 519 19.86 -42.48 26.66
CA ILE A 519 19.05 -41.26 26.80
C ILE A 519 20.03 -40.07 26.68
N GLY A 520 19.80 -39.16 25.73
CA GLY A 520 20.67 -38.01 25.48
C GLY A 520 20.48 -36.85 26.45
N ASP A 521 21.32 -35.82 26.29
CA ASP A 521 21.32 -34.63 27.13
C ASP A 521 19.96 -33.92 27.09
N CYS A 522 19.46 -33.44 28.22
CA CYS A 522 18.18 -32.75 28.35
C CYS A 522 16.95 -33.51 27.78
N ALA A 523 17.02 -34.82 27.53
CA ALA A 523 15.98 -35.54 26.77
C ALA A 523 14.55 -35.37 27.31
N PHE A 524 14.39 -35.29 28.63
CA PHE A 524 13.15 -35.03 29.36
C PHE A 524 13.30 -33.83 30.33
N ASP A 525 14.21 -32.90 30.03
CA ASP A 525 14.39 -31.69 30.82
C ASP A 525 13.07 -30.88 30.91
N ALA A 526 12.78 -30.27 32.05
CA ALA A 526 11.56 -29.50 32.29
C ALA A 526 10.24 -30.27 32.02
N CYS A 527 10.23 -31.61 32.16
CA CYS A 527 9.00 -32.41 32.19
C CYS A 527 8.31 -32.30 33.55
N GLU A 528 7.69 -31.15 33.80
CA GLU A 528 7.18 -30.75 35.12
C GLU A 528 6.20 -31.74 35.77
N ALA A 529 5.35 -32.40 34.97
CA ALA A 529 4.36 -33.37 35.46
C ALA A 529 4.89 -34.80 35.62
N LEU A 530 6.13 -35.09 35.21
CA LEU A 530 6.65 -36.46 35.15
C LEU A 530 6.77 -37.06 36.56
N GLY A 531 5.90 -38.01 36.89
CA GLY A 531 5.78 -38.54 38.25
C GLY A 531 6.72 -39.71 38.56
N SER A 532 6.97 -40.57 37.58
CA SER A 532 7.85 -41.73 37.71
C SER A 532 8.44 -42.19 36.38
N VAL A 533 9.62 -42.80 36.45
CA VAL A 533 10.32 -43.39 35.31
C VAL A 533 10.86 -44.77 35.67
N THR A 534 10.65 -45.74 34.78
CA THR A 534 11.30 -47.05 34.84
C THR A 534 12.37 -47.12 33.76
N LEU A 535 13.63 -47.25 34.17
CA LEU A 535 14.75 -47.41 33.24
C LEU A 535 14.79 -48.86 32.73
N PRO A 536 15.10 -49.11 31.44
CA PRO A 536 15.24 -50.47 30.92
C PRO A 536 16.60 -51.08 31.28
N ALA A 537 16.68 -52.41 31.36
CA ALA A 537 17.90 -53.12 31.74
C ALA A 537 19.02 -53.00 30.69
N SER A 538 18.66 -52.68 29.45
CA SER A 538 19.60 -52.42 28.35
C SER A 538 20.29 -51.05 28.44
N LEU A 539 19.88 -50.16 29.34
CA LEU A 539 20.34 -48.78 29.35
C LEU A 539 21.80 -48.67 29.80
N THR A 540 22.66 -48.13 28.95
CA THR A 540 24.10 -47.98 29.20
C THR A 540 24.55 -46.54 29.45
N SER A 541 23.76 -45.54 29.04
CA SER A 541 24.11 -44.12 29.22
C SER A 541 22.89 -43.21 29.41
N ILE A 542 23.04 -42.22 30.29
CA ILE A 542 22.10 -41.12 30.51
C ILE A 542 22.90 -39.82 30.38
N GLY A 543 22.43 -38.92 29.53
CA GLY A 543 23.06 -37.64 29.24
C GLY A 543 22.92 -36.60 30.36
N GLU A 544 23.67 -35.52 30.24
CA GLU A 544 23.62 -34.38 31.15
C GLU A 544 22.21 -33.78 31.19
N ALA A 545 21.72 -33.43 32.37
CA ALA A 545 20.41 -32.80 32.57
C ALA A 545 19.21 -33.58 31.97
N ALA A 546 19.34 -34.88 31.68
CA ALA A 546 18.32 -35.66 30.97
C ALA A 546 16.91 -35.64 31.62
N PHE A 547 16.84 -35.42 32.93
CA PHE A 547 15.61 -35.24 33.71
C PHE A 547 15.69 -34.00 34.63
N GLU A 548 16.50 -33.00 34.26
CA GLU A 548 16.53 -31.72 34.99
C GLU A 548 15.13 -31.05 34.94
N GLY A 549 14.80 -30.22 35.93
CA GLY A 549 13.52 -29.50 35.93
C GLY A 549 12.26 -30.39 36.02
N CYS A 550 12.36 -31.61 36.56
CA CYS A 550 11.22 -32.53 36.78
C CYS A 550 10.78 -32.55 38.26
N PRO A 551 10.15 -31.50 38.81
CA PRO A 551 9.80 -31.41 40.23
C PRO A 551 8.80 -32.47 40.71
N SER A 552 7.99 -33.04 39.82
CA SER A 552 7.03 -34.11 40.17
C SER A 552 7.65 -35.50 40.23
N LEU A 553 8.92 -35.67 39.84
CA LEU A 553 9.56 -36.98 39.72
C LEU A 553 9.84 -37.59 41.10
N ALA A 554 8.88 -38.35 41.60
CA ALA A 554 8.91 -38.93 42.95
C ALA A 554 9.66 -40.27 43.02
N SER A 555 9.81 -40.98 41.90
CA SER A 555 10.49 -42.29 41.89
C SER A 555 11.16 -42.62 40.55
N VAL A 556 12.34 -43.22 40.64
CA VAL A 556 13.08 -43.79 39.50
C VAL A 556 13.36 -45.25 39.80
N THR A 557 12.86 -46.16 38.95
CA THR A 557 13.12 -47.60 39.08
C THR A 557 14.27 -47.99 38.16
N VAL A 558 15.33 -48.54 38.76
CA VAL A 558 16.46 -49.15 38.05
C VAL A 558 16.31 -50.68 38.13
N PRO A 559 16.31 -51.41 37.01
CA PRO A 559 16.15 -52.85 37.02
C PRO A 559 17.35 -53.52 37.70
N THR A 560 17.07 -54.51 38.54
CA THR A 560 18.07 -55.39 39.10
C THR A 560 18.52 -56.34 37.99
N THR A 561 19.79 -56.25 37.62
CA THR A 561 20.54 -57.03 36.59
C THR A 561 19.89 -58.30 36.07
#